data_AF-A0A956SQV4-F1
#
_entry.id   AF-A0A956SQV4-F1
#
_cell.length_a   1.000
_cell.length_b   1.000
_cell.length_c   1.000
_cell.angle_alpha   90.00
_cell.angle_beta   90.00
_cell.angle_gamma   90.00
#
_symmetry.space_group_name_H-M   'P 1'
#
loop_
_entity.id
_entity.type
_entity.pdbx_description
1 polymer ?
#
loop_
_entity_poly.entity_id
_entity_poly.type
_entity_poly.pdbx_seq_one_letter_code
_entity_poly.pdbx_strand_id
1 'polypeptide(L)'
;MPNYDAANQEFQGGTSPRERPSAATWLAIGGLALLVGEAAFQPTAVLLGAATAAAAGSAAWVWRGGSRLRSGLTLALGVLAVVLAASTWRTWQVGFDADGTSARGVRTAVAERNRILATAVAGARQVARNALDRTGDAAPGRGPDLTDLLASGDLEQGVVVLGGDTVVAVAGAQRTAPVDPATVAAVVTTPFVRTLILTERRGNRVAQVSLLLDAASSLPAPGPALAAVAGSWQRVGWDWNDATGIVSSATAEAAVAEVERAMVAVPPSREVLAHREALLAKWLAVAGLAVVAIVVLTGGAPPVVRAVALLMPVWVIDRAGLTPPVLGTLAMRALLVAAALLLLAVVLWRRPARRNPVGLAAAGILLAMAPALAALAASRLAPPADHDSIFTWFGWQAALALGTIAYLMLASAPLRGGAEATARGRWGWIAIALAIVVGALGIVAWQPGANGHGWPTWYIPLWLLPLGALLPTTSPAARPLGVMTTASVLAALTAWGASLDQRMTLATEDLARAGAPTDSVVSGALMTLGEAIRDEGATRLPALYATWHDSPLFEIGAPTQLAVWRDSTVIEWVALDSLSASWNDLTALVTEAPRTARIETLARGVGRHQVLVLPLAGDTTVTALVGPRTR
;
A
#
# COMPACT_ATOMS: atom_id res chain seq x y z
N MET A 1 1.97 21.54 -75.63
CA MET A 1 1.05 21.64 -74.48
C MET A 1 0.76 20.23 -73.99
N PRO A 2 1.43 19.74 -72.93
CA PRO A 2 1.22 18.40 -72.41
C PRO A 2 0.09 18.35 -71.36
N ASN A 3 -0.60 17.22 -71.37
CA ASN A 3 -1.78 16.84 -70.60
C ASN A 3 -1.60 16.97 -69.07
N TYR A 4 -2.36 17.86 -68.43
CA TYR A 4 -2.39 18.01 -66.96
C TYR A 4 -3.39 17.08 -66.26
N ASP A 5 -4.20 16.33 -67.01
CA ASP A 5 -5.27 15.49 -66.46
C ASP A 5 -4.83 14.07 -66.06
N ALA A 6 -3.63 13.63 -66.46
CA ALA A 6 -3.13 12.30 -66.10
C ALA A 6 -2.54 12.21 -64.67
N ALA A 7 -2.10 13.32 -64.09
CA ALA A 7 -1.46 13.32 -62.75
C ALA A 7 -2.47 13.31 -61.59
N ASN A 8 -3.75 13.63 -61.83
CA ASN A 8 -4.78 13.65 -60.78
C ASN A 8 -5.55 12.33 -60.63
N GLN A 9 -5.41 11.38 -61.56
CA GLN A 9 -6.04 10.06 -61.41
C GLN A 9 -5.18 9.06 -60.61
N GLU A 10 -3.86 9.26 -60.51
CA GLU A 10 -2.98 8.34 -59.77
C GLU A 10 -2.98 8.57 -58.25
N PHE A 11 -3.42 9.75 -57.78
CA PHE A 11 -3.58 10.04 -56.35
C PHE A 11 -4.95 9.62 -55.76
N GLN A 12 -5.86 9.12 -56.59
CA GLN A 12 -7.10 8.44 -56.15
C GLN A 12 -6.91 6.92 -55.99
N GLY A 13 -5.66 6.45 -55.96
CA GLY A 13 -5.29 5.08 -55.65
C GLY A 13 -5.78 4.63 -54.26
N GLY A 14 -6.98 4.08 -54.22
CA GLY A 14 -7.31 2.90 -53.44
C GLY A 14 -7.03 2.97 -51.94
N THR A 15 -7.64 3.91 -51.21
CA THR A 15 -8.07 3.55 -49.84
C THR A 15 -9.29 2.68 -49.98
N SER A 16 -9.06 1.39 -50.27
CA SER A 16 -10.07 0.35 -50.10
C SER A 16 -10.74 0.59 -48.74
N PRO A 17 -12.09 0.61 -48.69
CA PRO A 17 -12.82 0.96 -47.47
C PRO A 17 -12.31 0.04 -46.37
N ARG A 18 -11.55 0.60 -45.42
CA ARG A 18 -10.97 -0.15 -44.30
C ARG A 18 -12.13 -0.90 -43.67
N GLU A 19 -12.16 -2.22 -43.88
CA GLU A 19 -13.21 -3.08 -43.38
C GLU A 19 -13.30 -2.88 -41.87
N ARG A 20 -14.31 -2.13 -41.44
CA ARG A 20 -14.51 -1.91 -40.01
C ARG A 20 -14.90 -3.26 -39.41
N PRO A 21 -14.32 -3.65 -38.27
CA PRO A 21 -14.76 -4.84 -37.55
C PRO A 21 -16.28 -4.76 -37.30
N SER A 22 -16.96 -5.87 -37.54
CA SER A 22 -18.43 -5.97 -37.40
C SER A 22 -18.84 -5.78 -35.94
N ALA A 23 -20.10 -5.36 -35.70
CA ALA A 23 -20.65 -5.23 -34.35
C ALA A 23 -20.53 -6.54 -33.54
N ALA A 24 -20.65 -7.69 -34.22
CA ALA A 24 -20.43 -9.02 -33.63
C ALA A 24 -19.02 -9.18 -33.01
N THR A 25 -18.00 -8.51 -33.57
CA THR A 25 -16.62 -8.57 -33.04
C THR A 25 -16.55 -7.94 -31.66
N TRP A 26 -17.17 -6.79 -31.52
CA TRP A 26 -17.13 -6.03 -30.28
C TRP A 26 -18.02 -6.67 -29.21
N LEU A 27 -19.13 -7.30 -29.60
CA LEU A 27 -19.95 -8.10 -28.69
C LEU A 27 -19.20 -9.34 -28.18
N ALA A 28 -18.46 -10.04 -29.05
CA ALA A 28 -17.64 -11.18 -28.65
C ALA A 28 -16.53 -10.76 -27.67
N ILE A 29 -15.83 -9.66 -27.93
CA ILE A 29 -14.80 -9.12 -27.02
C ILE A 29 -15.41 -8.69 -25.68
N GLY A 30 -16.58 -8.04 -25.70
CA GLY A 30 -17.30 -7.66 -24.48
C GLY A 30 -17.73 -8.88 -23.65
N GLY A 31 -18.31 -9.90 -24.29
CA GLY A 31 -18.69 -11.15 -23.65
C GLY A 31 -17.50 -11.91 -23.06
N LEU A 32 -16.38 -11.95 -23.80
CA LEU A 32 -15.12 -12.53 -23.30
C LEU A 32 -14.65 -11.82 -22.04
N ALA A 33 -14.65 -10.49 -22.04
CA ALA A 33 -14.14 -9.74 -20.90
C ALA A 33 -15.06 -9.84 -19.66
N LEU A 34 -16.38 -10.02 -19.83
CA LEU A 34 -17.28 -10.42 -18.74
C LEU A 34 -16.94 -11.82 -18.19
N LEU A 35 -16.72 -12.79 -19.07
CA LEU A 35 -16.34 -14.15 -18.67
C LEU A 35 -14.99 -14.19 -17.96
N VAL A 36 -14.01 -13.42 -18.43
CA VAL A 36 -12.71 -13.26 -17.76
C VAL A 36 -12.87 -12.60 -16.39
N GLY A 37 -13.74 -11.60 -16.26
CA GLY A 37 -14.02 -10.98 -14.97
C GLY A 37 -14.68 -11.93 -13.97
N GLU A 38 -15.60 -12.78 -14.42
CA GLU A 38 -16.20 -13.79 -13.56
C GLU A 38 -15.20 -14.91 -13.21
N ALA A 39 -14.35 -15.32 -14.16
CA ALA A 39 -13.25 -16.24 -13.90
C ALA A 39 -12.20 -15.65 -12.94
N ALA A 40 -12.00 -14.33 -12.94
CA ALA A 40 -11.15 -13.65 -11.97
C ALA A 40 -11.84 -13.55 -10.59
N PHE A 41 -13.16 -13.38 -10.52
CA PHE A 41 -13.90 -13.42 -9.26
C PHE A 41 -13.81 -14.81 -8.61
N GLN A 42 -14.06 -15.85 -9.41
CA GLN A 42 -14.02 -17.25 -8.99
C GLN A 42 -13.04 -18.04 -9.88
N PRO A 43 -11.74 -18.06 -9.54
CA PRO A 43 -10.71 -18.72 -10.33
C PRO A 43 -10.77 -20.24 -10.17
N THR A 44 -11.85 -20.82 -10.68
CA THR A 44 -12.01 -22.27 -10.82
C THR A 44 -11.42 -22.70 -12.17
N ALA A 45 -10.89 -23.91 -12.22
CA ALA A 45 -10.36 -24.47 -13.48
C ALA A 45 -11.43 -24.50 -14.59
N VAL A 46 -12.71 -24.67 -14.22
CA VAL A 46 -13.84 -24.67 -15.17
C VAL A 46 -14.04 -23.28 -15.79
N LEU A 47 -14.12 -22.22 -14.97
CA LEU A 47 -14.33 -20.86 -15.46
C LEU A 47 -13.11 -20.34 -16.23
N LEU A 48 -11.89 -20.61 -15.75
CA LEU A 48 -10.66 -20.25 -16.46
C LEU A 48 -10.53 -21.02 -17.79
N GLY A 49 -10.93 -22.30 -17.83
CA GLY A 49 -10.99 -23.10 -19.04
C GLY A 49 -12.02 -22.58 -20.05
N ALA A 50 -13.21 -22.19 -19.58
CA ALA A 50 -14.22 -21.56 -20.42
C ALA A 50 -13.75 -20.21 -21.00
N ALA A 51 -13.10 -19.38 -20.17
CA ALA A 51 -12.51 -18.12 -20.60
C ALA A 51 -11.39 -18.32 -21.64
N THR A 52 -10.56 -19.35 -21.44
CA THR A 52 -9.51 -19.76 -22.39
C THR A 52 -10.11 -20.13 -23.75
N ALA A 53 -11.13 -21.00 -23.76
CA ALA A 53 -11.80 -21.43 -24.98
C ALA A 53 -12.48 -20.27 -25.70
N ALA A 54 -13.12 -19.35 -24.96
CA ALA A 54 -13.72 -18.15 -25.52
C ALA A 54 -12.67 -17.19 -26.11
N ALA A 55 -11.52 -17.02 -25.45
CA ALA A 55 -10.41 -16.20 -25.96
C ALA A 55 -9.82 -16.77 -27.25
N ALA A 56 -9.55 -18.08 -27.28
CA ALA A 56 -9.04 -18.77 -28.46
C ALA A 56 -10.04 -18.75 -29.62
N GLY A 57 -11.32 -19.00 -29.34
CA GLY A 57 -12.40 -18.91 -30.34
C GLY A 57 -12.53 -17.49 -30.91
N SER A 58 -12.43 -16.47 -30.06
CA SER A 58 -12.44 -15.06 -30.49
C SER A 58 -11.21 -14.72 -31.34
N ALA A 59 -10.02 -15.19 -30.95
CA ALA A 59 -8.79 -14.99 -31.73
C ALA A 59 -8.90 -15.62 -33.14
N ALA A 60 -9.39 -16.87 -33.23
CA ALA A 60 -9.59 -17.58 -34.48
C ALA A 60 -10.65 -16.91 -35.37
N TRP A 61 -11.71 -16.39 -34.77
CA TRP A 61 -12.76 -15.67 -35.48
C TRP A 61 -12.28 -14.31 -36.02
N VAL A 62 -11.49 -13.56 -35.24
CA VAL A 62 -10.88 -12.28 -35.67
C VAL A 62 -9.80 -12.49 -36.74
N TRP A 63 -9.06 -13.60 -36.69
CA TRP A 63 -7.96 -13.91 -37.60
C TRP A 63 -8.38 -14.01 -39.07
N ARG A 64 -9.65 -14.36 -39.35
CA ARG A 64 -10.18 -14.51 -40.71
C ARG A 64 -10.19 -13.22 -41.55
N GLY A 65 -9.73 -12.09 -41.02
CA GLY A 65 -9.76 -10.81 -41.69
C GLY A 65 -8.39 -10.11 -41.80
N GLY A 66 -8.02 -9.68 -43.01
CA GLY A 66 -6.69 -9.15 -43.35
C GLY A 66 -6.33 -7.71 -42.91
N SER A 67 -6.89 -7.17 -41.83
CA SER A 67 -6.57 -5.80 -41.38
C SER A 67 -5.52 -5.78 -40.25
N ARG A 68 -4.65 -4.76 -40.19
CA ARG A 68 -3.63 -4.61 -39.12
C ARG A 68 -4.22 -4.62 -37.71
N LEU A 69 -5.39 -4.00 -37.51
CA LEU A 69 -6.11 -4.04 -36.22
C LEU A 69 -6.53 -5.47 -35.86
N ARG A 70 -7.03 -6.25 -36.84
CA ARG A 70 -7.40 -7.65 -36.62
C ARG A 70 -6.18 -8.50 -36.26
N SER A 71 -5.04 -8.32 -36.94
CA SER A 71 -3.80 -9.01 -36.58
C SER A 71 -3.32 -8.71 -35.16
N GLY A 72 -3.36 -7.43 -34.75
CA GLY A 72 -3.04 -7.03 -33.37
C GLY A 72 -3.99 -7.63 -32.34
N LEU A 73 -5.30 -7.62 -32.62
CA LEU A 73 -6.32 -8.22 -31.76
C LEU A 73 -6.19 -9.74 -31.66
N THR A 74 -5.91 -10.43 -32.77
CA THR A 74 -5.65 -11.88 -32.76
C THR A 74 -4.45 -12.22 -31.88
N LEU A 75 -3.36 -11.44 -31.97
CA LEU A 75 -2.19 -11.65 -31.12
C LEU A 75 -2.50 -11.39 -29.64
N ALA A 76 -3.18 -10.29 -29.32
CA ALA A 76 -3.56 -9.97 -27.94
C ALA A 76 -4.50 -11.02 -27.33
N LEU A 77 -5.51 -11.47 -28.09
CA LEU A 77 -6.43 -12.53 -27.66
C LEU A 77 -5.73 -13.90 -27.56
N GLY A 78 -4.78 -14.18 -28.45
CA GLY A 78 -3.94 -15.38 -28.38
C GLY A 78 -3.06 -15.41 -27.13
N VAL A 79 -2.39 -14.29 -26.82
CA VAL A 79 -1.62 -14.14 -25.57
C VAL A 79 -2.53 -14.31 -24.35
N LEU A 80 -3.70 -13.67 -24.33
CA LEU A 80 -4.69 -13.84 -23.26
C LEU A 80 -5.11 -15.31 -23.11
N ALA A 81 -5.37 -16.02 -24.21
CA ALA A 81 -5.71 -17.45 -24.18
C ALA A 81 -4.59 -18.31 -23.59
N VAL A 82 -3.33 -18.09 -23.99
CA VAL A 82 -2.17 -18.82 -23.45
C VAL A 82 -2.00 -18.57 -21.95
N VAL A 83 -2.16 -17.32 -21.51
CA VAL A 83 -2.06 -16.93 -20.11
C VAL A 83 -3.17 -17.56 -19.26
N LEU A 84 -4.41 -17.57 -19.75
CA LEU A 84 -5.54 -18.22 -19.08
C LEU A 84 -5.39 -19.75 -19.08
N ALA A 85 -4.87 -20.34 -20.16
CA ALA A 85 -4.58 -21.77 -20.23
C ALA A 85 -3.53 -22.20 -19.19
N ALA A 86 -2.44 -21.43 -19.09
CA ALA A 86 -1.40 -21.66 -18.07
C ALA A 86 -1.97 -21.52 -16.65
N SER A 87 -2.83 -20.53 -16.42
CA SER A 87 -3.50 -20.34 -15.12
C SER A 87 -4.48 -21.48 -14.80
N THR A 88 -5.23 -21.95 -15.79
CA THR A 88 -6.14 -23.10 -15.69
C THR A 88 -5.35 -24.35 -15.31
N TRP A 89 -4.26 -24.61 -16.01
CA TRP A 89 -3.38 -25.75 -15.76
C TRP A 89 -2.78 -25.72 -14.35
N ARG A 90 -2.28 -24.56 -13.90
CA ARG A 90 -1.72 -24.40 -12.54
C ARG A 90 -2.76 -24.63 -11.45
N THR A 91 -3.96 -24.07 -11.62
CA THR A 91 -5.07 -24.27 -10.67
C THR A 91 -5.51 -25.74 -10.64
N TRP A 92 -5.54 -26.39 -11.81
CA TRP A 92 -5.82 -27.83 -11.92
C TRP A 92 -4.73 -28.69 -11.27
N GLN A 93 -3.45 -28.35 -11.44
CA GLN A 93 -2.33 -29.05 -10.79
C GLN A 93 -2.41 -28.98 -9.27
N VAL A 94 -2.76 -27.83 -8.68
CA VAL A 94 -2.98 -27.74 -7.22
C VAL A 94 -4.18 -28.59 -6.77
N GLY A 95 -5.17 -28.76 -7.64
CA GLY A 95 -6.31 -29.65 -7.42
C GLY A 95 -5.93 -31.13 -7.38
N PHE A 96 -5.07 -31.58 -8.30
CA PHE A 96 -4.74 -32.99 -8.51
C PHE A 96 -3.44 -33.47 -7.86
N ASP A 97 -2.41 -32.63 -7.78
CA ASP A 97 -1.06 -32.95 -7.30
C ASP A 97 -0.52 -31.81 -6.40
N ALA A 98 -1.25 -31.59 -5.30
CA ALA A 98 -0.84 -30.61 -4.29
C ALA A 98 0.52 -30.95 -3.67
N ASP A 99 0.79 -32.25 -3.47
CA ASP A 99 2.01 -32.75 -2.83
C ASP A 99 3.24 -32.57 -3.74
N GLY A 100 3.14 -32.87 -5.04
CA GLY A 100 4.22 -32.60 -5.98
C GLY A 100 4.49 -31.11 -6.17
N THR A 101 3.47 -30.26 -6.01
CA THR A 101 3.60 -28.80 -6.08
C THR A 101 4.22 -28.21 -4.81
N SER A 102 3.82 -28.68 -3.63
CA SER A 102 4.41 -28.28 -2.36
C SER A 102 5.88 -28.72 -2.26
N ALA A 103 6.21 -29.94 -2.70
CA ALA A 103 7.58 -30.45 -2.72
C ALA A 103 8.51 -29.63 -3.63
N ARG A 104 8.02 -29.18 -4.79
CA ARG A 104 8.76 -28.25 -5.67
C ARG A 104 8.96 -26.88 -5.01
N GLY A 105 7.93 -26.36 -4.34
CA GLY A 105 8.00 -25.12 -3.57
C GLY A 105 9.05 -25.18 -2.47
N VAL A 106 9.05 -26.26 -1.68
CA VAL A 106 10.02 -26.52 -0.60
C VAL A 106 11.45 -26.57 -1.14
N ARG A 107 11.72 -27.33 -2.21
CA ARG A 107 13.07 -27.39 -2.81
C ARG A 107 13.57 -26.02 -3.25
N THR A 108 12.69 -25.22 -3.84
CA THR A 108 13.03 -23.86 -4.29
C THR A 108 13.29 -22.93 -3.10
N ALA A 109 12.47 -23.02 -2.05
CA ALA A 109 12.64 -22.22 -0.83
C ALA A 109 13.92 -22.58 -0.05
N VAL A 110 14.28 -23.87 0.02
CA VAL A 110 15.55 -24.32 0.63
C VAL A 110 16.76 -23.83 -0.15
N ALA A 111 16.74 -23.91 -1.48
CA ALA A 111 17.82 -23.36 -2.31
C ALA A 111 17.97 -21.85 -2.11
N GLU A 112 16.84 -21.13 -2.01
CA GLU A 112 16.83 -19.69 -1.78
C GLU A 112 17.31 -19.31 -0.37
N ARG A 113 16.87 -20.02 0.68
CA ARG A 113 17.38 -19.89 2.05
C ARG A 113 18.90 -20.00 2.07
N ASN A 114 19.46 -21.05 1.47
CA ASN A 114 20.90 -21.29 1.47
C ASN A 114 21.66 -20.17 0.73
N ARG A 115 21.11 -19.69 -0.39
CA ARG A 115 21.68 -18.57 -1.16
C ARG A 115 21.71 -17.27 -0.34
N ILE A 116 20.59 -16.92 0.30
CA ILE A 116 20.46 -15.71 1.13
C ILE A 116 21.40 -15.80 2.33
N LEU A 117 21.39 -16.93 3.05
CA LEU A 117 22.23 -17.13 4.23
C LEU A 117 23.72 -17.04 3.90
N ALA A 118 24.18 -17.70 2.83
CA ALA A 118 25.57 -17.63 2.39
C ALA A 118 26.00 -16.20 2.04
N THR A 119 25.14 -15.46 1.34
CA THR A 119 25.39 -14.05 0.96
C THR A 119 25.43 -13.15 2.20
N ALA A 120 24.49 -13.34 3.14
CA ALA A 120 24.38 -12.56 4.37
C ALA A 120 25.58 -12.80 5.31
N VAL A 121 26.04 -14.04 5.45
CA VAL A 121 27.22 -14.39 6.26
C VAL A 121 28.50 -13.76 5.67
N ALA A 122 28.67 -13.82 4.34
CA ALA A 122 29.80 -13.17 3.68
C ALA A 122 29.77 -11.63 3.89
N GLY A 123 28.59 -11.02 3.75
CA GLY A 123 28.37 -9.60 4.01
C GLY A 123 28.66 -9.23 5.47
N ALA A 124 28.14 -9.98 6.43
CA ALA A 124 28.35 -9.76 7.86
C ALA A 124 29.83 -9.82 8.27
N ARG A 125 30.61 -10.77 7.74
CA ARG A 125 32.07 -10.81 7.99
C ARG A 125 32.79 -9.60 7.40
N GLN A 126 32.34 -9.11 6.24
CA GLN A 126 32.88 -7.88 5.67
C GLN A 126 32.54 -6.65 6.53
N VAL A 127 31.30 -6.55 7.02
CA VAL A 127 30.88 -5.50 7.96
C VAL A 127 31.70 -5.53 9.23
N ALA A 128 31.92 -6.72 9.82
CA ALA A 128 32.73 -6.88 11.03
C ALA A 128 34.17 -6.40 10.82
N ARG A 129 34.81 -6.78 9.71
CA ARG A 129 36.16 -6.32 9.35
C ARG A 129 36.22 -4.80 9.16
N ASN A 130 35.28 -4.24 8.40
CA ASN A 130 35.21 -2.79 8.17
C ASN A 130 34.95 -2.01 9.47
N ALA A 131 34.11 -2.56 10.36
CA ALA A 131 33.82 -1.96 11.67
C ALA A 131 35.06 -1.96 12.58
N LEU A 132 35.84 -3.04 12.59
CA LEU A 132 37.12 -3.11 13.30
C LEU A 132 38.11 -2.08 12.75
N ASP A 133 38.21 -1.97 11.42
CA ASP A 133 39.13 -1.04 10.75
C ASP A 133 38.80 0.42 11.06
N ARG A 134 37.51 0.76 11.05
CA ARG A 134 37.03 2.12 11.34
C ARG A 134 37.14 2.47 12.81
N THR A 135 36.87 1.51 13.70
CA THR A 135 36.92 1.74 15.15
C THR A 135 38.36 1.90 15.64
N GLY A 136 39.31 1.14 15.06
CA GLY A 136 40.73 1.22 15.40
C GLY A 136 40.98 1.20 16.91
N ASP A 137 41.73 2.18 17.39
CA ASP A 137 42.08 2.34 18.81
C ASP A 137 41.14 3.29 19.59
N ALA A 138 39.96 3.62 19.05
CA ALA A 138 39.02 4.55 19.67
C ALA A 138 38.64 4.14 21.12
N ALA A 139 38.56 5.13 22.02
CA ALA A 139 38.15 4.88 23.40
C ALA A 139 36.68 4.42 23.49
N PRO A 140 36.30 3.61 24.50
CA PRO A 140 34.90 3.20 24.72
C PRO A 140 33.95 4.40 24.76
N GLY A 141 32.79 4.29 24.10
CA GLY A 141 31.79 5.37 24.02
C GLY A 141 32.15 6.57 23.13
N ARG A 142 33.34 6.57 22.51
CA ARG A 142 33.74 7.55 21.47
C ARG A 142 33.96 6.88 20.11
N GLY A 143 33.34 5.71 19.91
CA GLY A 143 33.41 5.00 18.64
C GLY A 143 32.78 5.80 17.49
N PRO A 144 33.25 5.60 16.25
CA PRO A 144 32.64 6.19 15.08
C PRO A 144 31.23 5.63 14.85
N ASP A 145 30.37 6.40 14.18
CA ASP A 145 29.10 5.89 13.67
C ASP A 145 29.37 4.77 12.63
N LEU A 146 28.63 3.67 12.77
CA LEU A 146 28.73 2.47 11.94
C LEU A 146 27.46 2.22 11.12
N THR A 147 26.47 3.12 11.19
CA THR A 147 25.15 2.92 10.56
C THR A 147 25.25 2.78 9.03
N ASP A 148 26.21 3.46 8.41
CA ASP A 148 26.48 3.37 6.96
C ASP A 148 27.09 2.02 6.52
N LEU A 149 27.68 1.26 7.44
CA LEU A 149 28.21 -0.08 7.17
C LEU A 149 27.10 -1.13 7.10
N LEU A 150 25.97 -0.86 7.76
CA LEU A 150 24.78 -1.70 7.68
C LEU A 150 24.08 -1.36 6.37
N ALA A 151 24.46 -2.09 5.31
CA ALA A 151 23.69 -2.04 4.08
C ALA A 151 22.21 -2.34 4.41
N SER A 152 21.29 -1.72 3.68
CA SER A 152 19.89 -2.17 3.60
C SER A 152 19.85 -3.54 2.91
N GLY A 153 20.38 -4.56 3.58
CA GLY A 153 20.56 -5.91 3.06
C GLY A 153 19.26 -6.70 3.10
N ASP A 154 19.33 -7.90 2.54
CA ASP A 154 18.21 -8.86 2.52
C ASP A 154 17.76 -9.29 3.93
N LEU A 155 18.58 -9.07 4.97
CA LEU A 155 18.29 -9.42 6.37
C LEU A 155 18.58 -8.25 7.33
N GLU A 156 17.86 -8.19 8.46
CA GLU A 156 18.15 -7.28 9.57
C GLU A 156 19.52 -7.61 10.17
N GLN A 157 20.35 -6.58 10.34
CA GLN A 157 21.72 -6.67 10.82
C GLN A 157 21.96 -5.70 11.98
N GLY A 158 22.72 -6.17 12.97
CA GLY A 158 23.30 -5.32 14.01
C GLY A 158 24.81 -5.56 14.08
N VAL A 159 25.59 -4.52 14.35
CA VAL A 159 27.02 -4.65 14.66
C VAL A 159 27.34 -4.04 16.01
N VAL A 160 28.17 -4.74 16.79
CA VAL A 160 28.75 -4.25 18.04
C VAL A 160 30.25 -4.51 18.04
N VAL A 161 31.03 -3.49 18.38
CA VAL A 161 32.48 -3.59 18.55
C VAL A 161 32.80 -3.49 20.04
N LEU A 162 33.52 -4.50 20.55
CA LEU A 162 33.93 -4.65 21.93
C LEU A 162 35.43 -4.39 22.08
N GLY A 163 35.82 -3.80 23.21
CA GLY A 163 37.20 -3.74 23.69
C GLY A 163 37.27 -4.28 25.11
N GLY A 164 37.68 -5.54 25.25
CA GLY A 164 37.42 -6.31 26.47
C GLY A 164 35.90 -6.41 26.72
N ASP A 165 35.47 -6.10 27.95
CA ASP A 165 34.07 -6.18 28.35
C ASP A 165 33.27 -4.89 28.05
N THR A 166 33.88 -3.92 27.36
CA THR A 166 33.26 -2.63 27.08
C THR A 166 32.82 -2.49 25.62
N VAL A 167 31.63 -1.93 25.43
CA VAL A 167 31.10 -1.57 24.11
C VAL A 167 31.78 -0.28 23.63
N VAL A 168 32.33 -0.33 22.42
CA VAL A 168 33.09 0.76 21.80
C VAL A 168 32.26 1.51 20.78
N ALA A 169 31.57 0.76 19.93
CA ALA A 169 30.70 1.25 18.87
C ALA A 169 29.57 0.24 18.63
N VAL A 170 28.38 0.74 18.29
CA VAL A 170 27.19 -0.04 17.97
C VAL A 170 26.49 0.61 16.79
N ALA A 171 25.92 -0.20 15.90
CA ALA A 171 24.89 0.23 14.97
C ALA A 171 23.87 -0.89 14.74
N GLY A 172 22.68 -0.50 14.26
CA GLY A 172 21.60 -1.41 13.91
C GLY A 172 20.83 -1.95 15.12
N ALA A 173 19.83 -2.79 14.83
CA ALA A 173 18.98 -3.38 15.84
C ALA A 173 19.70 -4.56 16.53
N GLN A 174 20.08 -4.36 17.79
CA GLN A 174 20.65 -5.43 18.62
C GLN A 174 19.54 -6.12 19.40
N ARG A 175 19.20 -7.34 18.98
CA ARG A 175 18.10 -8.12 19.59
C ARG A 175 18.58 -9.06 20.69
N THR A 176 19.89 -9.29 20.80
CA THR A 176 20.51 -10.20 21.76
C THR A 176 21.74 -9.55 22.37
N ALA A 177 22.07 -9.93 23.62
CA ALA A 177 23.29 -9.45 24.28
C ALA A 177 24.54 -10.02 23.56
N PRO A 178 25.67 -9.30 23.59
CA PRO A 178 26.92 -9.82 23.05
C PRO A 178 27.28 -11.17 23.66
N VAL A 179 27.75 -12.10 22.82
CA VAL A 179 28.21 -13.42 23.26
C VAL A 179 29.66 -13.35 23.74
N ASP A 180 30.15 -14.44 24.35
CA ASP A 180 31.55 -14.55 24.76
C ASP A 180 32.48 -14.16 23.59
N PRO A 181 33.41 -13.20 23.77
CA PRO A 181 34.37 -12.79 22.74
C PRO A 181 35.26 -13.92 22.21
N ALA A 182 35.36 -15.06 22.90
CA ALA A 182 36.06 -16.25 22.44
C ALA A 182 35.27 -17.05 21.39
N THR A 183 33.96 -16.82 21.27
CA THR A 183 33.08 -17.55 20.35
C THR A 183 33.17 -16.99 18.93
N VAL A 184 33.55 -17.83 17.96
CA VAL A 184 33.70 -17.44 16.54
C VAL A 184 32.34 -17.22 15.88
N ALA A 185 31.38 -18.10 16.15
CA ALA A 185 30.00 -17.93 15.70
C ALA A 185 29.05 -18.56 16.72
N ALA A 186 27.86 -17.99 16.88
CA ALA A 186 26.83 -18.53 17.76
C ALA A 186 25.44 -18.38 17.16
N VAL A 187 24.60 -19.40 17.33
CA VAL A 187 23.16 -19.26 17.13
C VAL A 187 22.54 -19.00 18.49
N VAL A 188 21.91 -17.84 18.64
CA VAL A 188 21.21 -17.44 19.86
C VAL A 188 19.71 -17.54 19.61
N THR A 189 19.06 -18.43 20.34
CA THR A 189 17.62 -18.70 20.24
C THR A 189 16.95 -18.26 21.53
N THR A 190 16.11 -17.23 21.42
CA THR A 190 15.19 -16.78 22.47
C THR A 190 13.75 -17.16 22.09
N PRO A 191 12.77 -17.02 22.99
CA PRO A 191 11.35 -17.19 22.63
C PRO A 191 10.86 -16.25 21.53
N PHE A 192 11.53 -15.10 21.31
CA PHE A 192 11.05 -14.03 20.44
C PHE A 192 11.87 -13.85 19.17
N VAL A 193 13.17 -14.12 19.22
CA VAL A 193 14.09 -13.95 18.10
C VAL A 193 15.11 -15.07 18.04
N ARG A 194 15.51 -15.41 16.82
CA ARG A 194 16.66 -16.25 16.53
C ARG A 194 17.67 -15.43 15.76
N THR A 195 18.89 -15.35 16.27
CA THR A 195 19.97 -14.57 15.65
C THR A 195 21.21 -15.41 15.44
N LEU A 196 21.82 -15.32 14.27
CA LEU A 196 23.17 -15.82 14.03
C LEU A 196 24.15 -14.69 14.33
N ILE A 197 25.05 -14.91 15.28
CA ILE A 197 26.11 -13.98 15.65
C ILE A 197 27.42 -14.49 15.05
N LEU A 198 28.11 -13.61 14.34
CA LEU A 198 29.42 -13.86 13.75
C LEU A 198 30.44 -12.92 14.37
N THR A 199 31.58 -13.47 14.78
CA THR A 199 32.62 -12.74 15.49
C THR A 199 33.88 -12.65 14.64
N GLU A 200 34.42 -11.45 14.50
CA GLU A 200 35.76 -11.21 13.94
C GLU A 200 36.62 -10.49 14.98
N ARG A 201 37.91 -10.83 15.03
CA ARG A 201 38.85 -10.31 16.03
C ARG A 201 40.04 -9.64 15.38
N ARG A 202 40.43 -8.47 15.90
CA ARG A 202 41.67 -7.78 15.53
C ARG A 202 42.34 -7.22 16.79
N GLY A 203 43.47 -7.80 17.19
CA GLY A 203 44.16 -7.44 18.42
C GLY A 203 43.29 -7.68 19.66
N ASN A 204 43.02 -6.61 20.43
CA ASN A 204 42.16 -6.64 21.63
C ASN A 204 40.70 -6.20 21.35
N ARG A 205 40.33 -6.03 20.07
CA ARG A 205 38.99 -5.67 19.65
C ARG A 205 38.28 -6.84 19.02
N VAL A 206 36.98 -6.92 19.28
CA VAL A 206 36.10 -7.97 18.76
C VAL A 206 34.87 -7.31 18.18
N ALA A 207 34.58 -7.57 16.90
CA ALA A 207 33.33 -7.14 16.28
C ALA A 207 32.39 -8.34 16.20
N GLN A 208 31.19 -8.19 16.74
CA GLN A 208 30.11 -9.17 16.61
C GLN A 208 29.03 -8.58 15.71
N VAL A 209 28.65 -9.33 14.69
CA VAL A 209 27.56 -8.99 13.77
C VAL A 209 26.43 -9.98 13.97
N SER A 210 25.26 -9.48 14.31
CA SER A 210 24.03 -10.25 14.46
C SER A 210 23.21 -10.22 13.17
N LEU A 211 22.73 -11.38 12.74
CA LEU A 211 21.84 -11.58 11.61
C LEU A 211 20.52 -12.15 12.10
N LEU A 212 19.40 -11.51 11.76
CA LEU A 212 18.07 -12.00 12.16
C LEU A 212 17.67 -13.22 11.31
N LEU A 213 17.58 -14.39 11.95
CA LEU A 213 17.15 -15.63 11.31
C LEU A 213 15.63 -15.78 11.34
N ASP A 214 15.03 -15.47 12.48
CA ASP A 214 13.60 -15.60 12.71
C ASP A 214 13.13 -14.64 13.81
N ALA A 215 11.88 -14.23 13.73
CA ALA A 215 11.25 -13.36 14.70
C ALA A 215 9.80 -13.80 14.94
N ALA A 216 9.40 -13.86 16.21
CA ALA A 216 8.02 -14.12 16.59
C ALA A 216 7.10 -13.04 16.01
N SER A 217 5.89 -13.44 15.58
CA SER A 217 4.88 -12.54 15.02
C SER A 217 4.46 -11.42 15.97
N SER A 218 4.73 -11.62 17.25
CA SER A 218 4.40 -10.68 18.31
C SER A 218 5.42 -9.53 18.39
N LEU A 219 6.63 -9.68 17.83
CA LEU A 219 7.67 -8.65 17.87
C LEU A 219 7.18 -7.41 17.08
N PRO A 220 7.07 -6.22 17.69
CA PRO A 220 6.72 -5.01 16.94
C PRO A 220 7.86 -4.64 15.99
N ALA A 221 7.51 -4.45 14.71
CA ALA A 221 8.44 -4.13 13.62
C ALA A 221 9.69 -5.04 13.55
N PRO A 222 9.53 -6.35 13.29
CA PRO A 222 10.67 -7.19 12.97
C PRO A 222 11.20 -6.72 11.61
N GLY A 223 12.49 -6.42 11.52
CA GLY A 223 13.16 -6.24 10.23
C GLY A 223 13.16 -7.54 9.43
N PRO A 224 13.73 -7.54 8.22
CA PRO A 224 13.68 -8.72 7.36
C PRO A 224 14.44 -9.91 8.00
N ALA A 225 13.71 -10.93 8.43
CA ALA A 225 14.27 -12.16 8.98
C ALA A 225 14.45 -13.23 7.87
N LEU A 226 15.42 -14.13 8.03
CA LEU A 226 15.68 -15.19 7.02
C LEU A 226 14.44 -16.05 6.75
N ALA A 227 13.71 -16.44 7.79
CA ALA A 227 12.48 -17.21 7.68
C ALA A 227 11.41 -16.45 6.86
N ALA A 228 11.24 -15.15 7.10
CA ALA A 228 10.29 -14.33 6.37
C ALA A 228 10.69 -14.18 4.89
N VAL A 229 11.97 -13.89 4.62
CA VAL A 229 12.45 -13.61 3.26
C VAL A 229 12.49 -14.87 2.41
N ALA A 230 13.08 -15.96 2.92
CA ALA A 230 13.21 -17.22 2.20
C ALA A 230 11.86 -17.91 1.95
N GLY A 231 10.86 -17.69 2.81
CA GLY A 231 9.51 -18.22 2.67
C GLY A 231 8.57 -17.39 1.79
N SER A 232 8.82 -16.08 1.64
CA SER A 232 7.86 -15.09 1.13
C SER A 232 7.23 -15.44 -0.23
N TRP A 233 8.05 -15.82 -1.22
CA TRP A 233 7.55 -16.05 -2.59
C TRP A 233 6.80 -17.37 -2.73
N GLN A 234 7.23 -18.42 -2.01
CA GLN A 234 6.66 -19.77 -2.10
C GLN A 234 5.60 -20.04 -1.02
N ARG A 235 5.42 -19.11 -0.06
CA ARG A 235 4.62 -19.27 1.17
C ARG A 235 4.96 -20.53 1.96
N VAL A 236 6.22 -20.95 1.89
CA VAL A 236 6.76 -22.05 2.69
C VAL A 236 6.99 -21.49 4.08
N GLY A 237 6.38 -22.13 5.08
CA GLY A 237 6.67 -21.82 6.48
C GLY A 237 8.01 -22.40 6.89
N TRP A 238 8.56 -21.89 7.98
CA TRP A 238 9.79 -22.43 8.57
C TRP A 238 9.52 -22.77 10.02
N ASP A 239 9.95 -23.94 10.43
CA ASP A 239 9.95 -24.39 11.82
C ASP A 239 11.39 -24.65 12.26
N TRP A 240 11.63 -24.68 13.56
CA TRP A 240 12.96 -24.85 14.13
C TRP A 240 12.99 -26.01 15.10
N ASN A 241 13.88 -26.96 14.85
CA ASN A 241 14.02 -28.18 15.65
C ASN A 241 14.88 -28.02 16.92
N ASP A 242 15.34 -26.80 17.23
CA ASP A 242 16.29 -26.56 18.31
C ASP A 242 15.63 -25.99 19.58
N ALA A 243 16.20 -26.35 20.73
CA ALA A 243 15.84 -25.79 22.02
C ALA A 243 16.33 -24.33 22.17
N THR A 244 15.70 -23.58 23.08
CA THR A 244 16.13 -22.23 23.44
C THR A 244 17.52 -22.25 24.10
N GLY A 245 18.35 -21.25 23.81
CA GLY A 245 19.72 -21.18 24.32
C GLY A 245 20.74 -20.64 23.32
N ILE A 246 22.03 -20.78 23.67
CA ILE A 246 23.16 -20.35 22.85
C ILE A 246 23.92 -21.59 22.38
N VAL A 247 23.95 -21.81 21.07
CA VAL A 247 24.75 -22.85 20.44
C VAL A 247 25.99 -22.22 19.84
N SER A 248 27.12 -22.40 20.50
CA SER A 248 28.42 -21.86 20.05
C SER A 248 29.09 -22.80 19.06
N SER A 249 29.68 -22.24 18.01
CA SER A 249 30.36 -22.96 16.94
C SER A 249 31.80 -22.46 16.79
N ALA A 250 32.71 -23.40 16.52
CA ALA A 250 34.13 -23.09 16.32
C ALA A 250 34.39 -22.37 14.97
N THR A 251 33.48 -22.48 14.01
CA THR A 251 33.58 -21.83 12.70
C THR A 251 32.22 -21.28 12.25
N ALA A 252 32.26 -20.30 11.34
CA ALA A 252 31.04 -19.75 10.73
C ALA A 252 30.32 -20.80 9.87
N GLU A 253 31.07 -21.67 9.20
CA GLU A 253 30.53 -22.73 8.35
C GLU A 253 29.80 -23.79 9.18
N ALA A 254 30.30 -24.10 10.38
CA ALA A 254 29.61 -25.00 11.32
C ALA A 254 28.30 -24.37 11.83
N ALA A 255 28.30 -23.06 12.14
CA ALA A 255 27.09 -22.35 12.55
C ALA A 255 26.04 -22.27 11.42
N VAL A 256 26.48 -22.06 10.18
CA VAL A 256 25.58 -22.10 9.01
C VAL A 256 24.99 -23.49 8.82
N ALA A 257 25.80 -24.55 8.93
CA ALA A 257 25.30 -25.92 8.85
C ALA A 257 24.31 -26.25 9.98
N GLU A 258 24.47 -25.64 11.16
CA GLU A 258 23.51 -25.72 12.26
C GLU A 258 22.18 -25.10 11.85
N VAL A 259 22.20 -23.85 11.40
CA VAL A 259 21.00 -23.14 10.92
C VAL A 259 20.29 -23.93 9.82
N GLU A 260 21.04 -24.46 8.85
CA GLU A 260 20.47 -25.22 7.74
C GLU A 260 19.77 -26.52 8.18
N ARG A 261 20.25 -27.14 9.26
CA ARG A 261 19.70 -28.37 9.84
C ARG A 261 18.53 -28.09 10.78
N ALA A 262 18.65 -27.03 11.57
CA ALA A 262 17.65 -26.62 12.55
C ALA A 262 16.39 -26.06 11.88
N MET A 263 16.57 -25.27 10.82
CA MET A 263 15.50 -24.59 10.09
C MET A 263 14.84 -25.52 9.07
N VAL A 264 13.72 -26.14 9.44
CA VAL A 264 12.99 -27.09 8.62
C VAL A 264 11.86 -26.41 7.85
N ALA A 265 11.77 -26.69 6.55
CA ALA A 265 10.70 -26.16 5.72
C ALA A 265 9.37 -26.87 6.01
N VAL A 266 8.33 -26.10 6.33
CA VAL A 266 6.96 -26.57 6.48
C VAL A 266 6.24 -26.41 5.14
N PRO A 267 5.78 -27.50 4.50
CA PRO A 267 5.10 -27.41 3.22
C PRO A 267 3.81 -26.58 3.36
N PRO A 268 3.51 -25.70 2.39
CA PRO A 268 2.30 -24.90 2.45
C PRO A 268 1.06 -25.80 2.36
N SER A 269 0.02 -25.46 3.12
CA SER A 269 -1.25 -26.14 3.03
C SER A 269 -1.87 -25.97 1.64
N ARG A 270 -2.74 -26.90 1.24
CA ARG A 270 -3.45 -26.86 -0.04
C ARG A 270 -4.21 -25.56 -0.24
N GLU A 271 -4.80 -25.02 0.82
CA GLU A 271 -5.54 -23.75 0.79
C GLU A 271 -4.62 -22.57 0.48
N VAL A 272 -3.43 -22.52 1.08
CA VAL A 272 -2.45 -21.46 0.85
C VAL A 272 -1.94 -21.49 -0.60
N LEU A 273 -1.68 -22.68 -1.13
CA LEU A 273 -1.30 -22.87 -2.54
C LEU A 273 -2.43 -22.46 -3.49
N ALA A 274 -3.66 -22.91 -3.23
CA ALA A 274 -4.82 -22.58 -4.04
C ALA A 274 -5.08 -21.06 -4.05
N HIS A 275 -4.99 -20.40 -2.90
CA HIS A 275 -5.15 -18.95 -2.79
C HIS A 275 -4.07 -18.19 -3.56
N ARG A 276 -2.81 -18.63 -3.50
CA ARG A 276 -1.70 -18.02 -4.26
C ARG A 276 -1.93 -18.14 -5.77
N GLU A 277 -2.24 -19.33 -6.26
CA GLU A 277 -2.49 -19.55 -7.69
C GLU A 277 -3.73 -18.80 -8.17
N ALA A 278 -4.77 -18.70 -7.32
CA ALA A 278 -5.92 -17.85 -7.56
C ALA A 278 -5.53 -16.37 -7.71
N LEU A 279 -4.70 -15.82 -6.82
CA LEU A 279 -4.21 -14.44 -6.92
C LEU A 279 -3.38 -14.20 -8.20
N LEU A 280 -2.50 -15.13 -8.55
CA LEU A 280 -1.71 -15.04 -9.78
C LEU A 280 -2.61 -15.07 -11.02
N ALA A 281 -3.59 -15.98 -11.06
CA ALA A 281 -4.55 -16.07 -12.15
C ALA A 281 -5.34 -14.77 -12.32
N LYS A 282 -5.77 -14.14 -11.21
CA LYS A 282 -6.44 -12.83 -11.22
C LYS A 282 -5.56 -11.74 -11.85
N TRP A 283 -4.31 -11.61 -11.41
CA TRP A 283 -3.38 -10.61 -11.95
C TRP A 283 -3.06 -10.83 -13.43
N LEU A 284 -2.85 -12.08 -13.82
CA LEU A 284 -2.61 -12.47 -15.20
C LEU A 284 -3.80 -12.18 -16.11
N ALA A 285 -5.03 -12.41 -15.63
CA ALA A 285 -6.25 -12.04 -16.35
C ALA A 285 -6.35 -10.52 -16.56
N VAL A 286 -6.06 -9.72 -15.53
CA VAL A 286 -6.03 -8.25 -15.62
C VAL A 286 -4.98 -7.78 -16.62
N ALA A 287 -3.75 -8.32 -16.55
CA ALA A 287 -2.67 -7.98 -17.47
C ALA A 287 -3.02 -8.31 -18.92
N GLY A 288 -3.60 -9.49 -19.17
CA GLY A 288 -4.05 -9.89 -20.51
C GLY A 288 -5.15 -8.98 -21.05
N LEU A 289 -6.13 -8.59 -20.23
CA LEU A 289 -7.16 -7.62 -20.62
C LEU A 289 -6.59 -6.23 -20.89
N ALA A 290 -5.58 -5.80 -20.12
CA ALA A 290 -4.90 -4.53 -20.36
C ALA A 290 -4.19 -4.51 -21.72
N VAL A 291 -3.55 -5.61 -22.12
CA VAL A 291 -2.95 -5.76 -23.46
C VAL A 291 -4.03 -5.66 -24.56
N VAL A 292 -5.16 -6.35 -24.39
CA VAL A 292 -6.31 -6.22 -25.32
C VAL A 292 -6.79 -4.78 -25.40
N ALA A 293 -6.91 -4.09 -24.26
CA ALA A 293 -7.33 -2.69 -24.19
C ALA A 293 -6.35 -1.77 -24.95
N ILE A 294 -5.04 -1.91 -24.76
CA ILE A 294 -4.01 -1.14 -25.46
C ILE A 294 -4.14 -1.32 -26.98
N VAL A 295 -4.35 -2.55 -27.46
CA VAL A 295 -4.55 -2.82 -28.89
C VAL A 295 -5.84 -2.18 -29.43
N VAL A 296 -6.93 -2.21 -28.66
CA VAL A 296 -8.19 -1.55 -29.04
C VAL A 296 -8.04 -0.03 -29.12
N LEU A 297 -7.32 0.56 -28.16
CA LEU A 297 -7.08 2.01 -28.08
C LEU A 297 -6.23 2.52 -29.24
N THR A 298 -5.16 1.78 -29.58
CA THR A 298 -4.20 2.16 -30.64
C THR A 298 -4.71 1.82 -32.03
N GLY A 299 -5.51 0.76 -32.20
CA GLY A 299 -5.89 0.23 -33.49
C GLY A 299 -7.09 0.90 -34.18
N GLY A 300 -7.53 2.07 -33.74
CA GLY A 300 -8.54 2.84 -34.48
C GLY A 300 -9.99 2.48 -34.17
N ALA A 301 -10.28 1.76 -33.07
CA ALA A 301 -11.63 1.31 -32.72
C ALA A 301 -12.64 2.47 -32.55
N PRO A 302 -13.95 2.21 -32.70
CA PRO A 302 -14.98 3.21 -32.43
C PRO A 302 -14.84 3.79 -31.00
N PRO A 303 -15.16 5.07 -30.77
CA PRO A 303 -14.93 5.73 -29.48
C PRO A 303 -15.63 5.06 -28.28
N VAL A 304 -16.84 4.51 -28.48
CA VAL A 304 -17.55 3.73 -27.45
C VAL A 304 -16.76 2.47 -27.09
N VAL A 305 -16.24 1.77 -28.08
CA VAL A 305 -15.45 0.55 -27.89
C VAL A 305 -14.15 0.85 -27.15
N ARG A 306 -13.46 1.95 -27.49
CA ARG A 306 -12.24 2.38 -26.80
C ARG A 306 -12.48 2.63 -25.31
N ALA A 307 -13.57 3.30 -24.99
CA ALA A 307 -13.87 3.63 -23.61
C ALA A 307 -14.42 2.42 -22.83
N VAL A 308 -15.16 1.50 -23.46
CA VAL A 308 -15.46 0.19 -22.86
C VAL A 308 -14.17 -0.61 -22.61
N ALA A 309 -13.22 -0.63 -23.55
CA ALA A 309 -11.96 -1.33 -23.39
C ALA A 309 -11.08 -0.75 -22.25
N LEU A 310 -11.16 0.56 -22.00
CA LEU A 310 -10.54 1.20 -20.84
C LEU A 310 -11.18 0.77 -19.51
N LEU A 311 -12.49 0.55 -19.49
CA LEU A 311 -13.24 0.14 -18.30
C LEU A 311 -13.06 -1.33 -17.94
N MET A 312 -12.88 -2.22 -18.91
CA MET A 312 -12.85 -3.67 -18.64
C MET A 312 -11.76 -4.08 -17.63
N PRO A 313 -10.48 -3.67 -17.77
CA PRO A 313 -9.44 -4.03 -16.80
C PRO A 313 -9.76 -3.50 -15.40
N VAL A 314 -10.26 -2.26 -15.31
CA VAL A 314 -10.61 -1.62 -14.02
C VAL A 314 -11.77 -2.35 -13.35
N TRP A 315 -12.78 -2.76 -14.13
CA TRP A 315 -13.91 -3.53 -13.63
C TRP A 315 -13.47 -4.91 -13.14
N VAL A 316 -12.58 -5.59 -13.86
CA VAL A 316 -12.02 -6.89 -13.43
C VAL A 316 -11.18 -6.74 -12.16
N ILE A 317 -10.41 -5.66 -12.00
CA ILE A 317 -9.64 -5.39 -10.76
C ILE A 317 -10.58 -5.29 -9.55
N ASP A 318 -11.64 -4.48 -9.64
CA ASP A 318 -12.64 -4.35 -8.57
C ASP A 318 -13.36 -5.69 -8.32
N ARG A 319 -13.82 -6.34 -9.38
CA ARG A 319 -14.56 -7.60 -9.31
C ARG A 319 -13.72 -8.74 -8.73
N ALA A 320 -12.43 -8.81 -9.05
CA ALA A 320 -11.51 -9.83 -8.55
C ALA A 320 -11.07 -9.60 -7.09
N GLY A 321 -11.42 -8.44 -6.51
CA GLY A 321 -10.94 -8.03 -5.19
C GLY A 321 -9.45 -7.67 -5.18
N LEU A 322 -8.90 -7.27 -6.33
CA LEU A 322 -7.50 -6.87 -6.48
C LEU A 322 -7.31 -5.35 -6.28
N THR A 323 -8.21 -4.70 -5.56
CA THR A 323 -8.12 -3.26 -5.32
C THR A 323 -6.82 -2.96 -4.59
N PRO A 324 -5.91 -2.16 -5.16
CA PRO A 324 -4.68 -1.80 -4.48
C PRO A 324 -5.05 -1.16 -3.14
N PRO A 325 -4.35 -1.49 -2.04
CA PRO A 325 -4.60 -0.86 -0.74
C PRO A 325 -4.52 0.67 -0.85
N VAL A 326 -3.69 1.14 -1.80
CA VAL A 326 -3.48 2.53 -2.20
C VAL A 326 -4.77 3.24 -2.66
N LEU A 327 -5.66 2.62 -3.45
CA LEU A 327 -6.87 3.30 -3.93
C LEU A 327 -8.09 3.08 -3.02
N GLY A 328 -8.13 1.97 -2.29
CA GLY A 328 -9.34 1.54 -1.58
C GLY A 328 -10.48 1.14 -2.53
N THR A 329 -11.38 0.28 -2.05
CA THR A 329 -12.52 -0.24 -2.84
C THR A 329 -13.51 0.85 -3.24
N LEU A 330 -13.75 1.82 -2.36
CA LEU A 330 -14.69 2.91 -2.58
C LEU A 330 -14.24 3.83 -3.74
N ALA A 331 -12.97 4.24 -3.78
CA ALA A 331 -12.47 5.12 -4.82
C ALA A 331 -12.39 4.40 -6.19
N MET A 332 -12.03 3.11 -6.20
CA MET A 332 -12.05 2.31 -7.43
C MET A 332 -13.47 2.23 -8.03
N ARG A 333 -14.48 1.97 -7.21
CA ARG A 333 -15.88 1.97 -7.65
C ARG A 333 -16.34 3.34 -8.13
N ALA A 334 -15.95 4.42 -7.43
CA ALA A 334 -16.24 5.77 -7.86
C ALA A 334 -15.61 6.10 -9.21
N LEU A 335 -14.38 5.64 -9.47
CA LEU A 335 -13.70 5.79 -10.76
C LEU A 335 -14.46 5.05 -11.88
N LEU A 336 -14.93 3.82 -11.62
CA LEU A 336 -15.74 3.06 -12.56
C LEU A 336 -17.06 3.77 -12.89
N VAL A 337 -17.76 4.28 -11.87
CA VAL A 337 -18.99 5.05 -12.05
C VAL A 337 -18.71 6.34 -12.82
N ALA A 338 -17.66 7.08 -12.49
CA ALA A 338 -17.25 8.29 -13.20
C ALA A 338 -16.97 8.02 -14.68
N ALA A 339 -16.24 6.94 -14.99
CA ALA A 339 -15.92 6.57 -16.36
C ALA A 339 -17.15 6.04 -17.13
N ALA A 340 -18.07 5.33 -16.48
CA ALA A 340 -19.36 4.94 -17.08
C ALA A 340 -20.25 6.17 -17.39
N LEU A 341 -20.31 7.14 -16.47
CA LEU A 341 -21.01 8.41 -16.70
C LEU A 341 -20.36 9.22 -17.82
N LEU A 342 -19.03 9.24 -17.90
CA LEU A 342 -18.30 9.92 -18.97
C LEU A 342 -18.62 9.29 -20.32
N LEU A 343 -18.68 7.96 -20.39
CA LEU A 343 -19.12 7.21 -21.56
C LEU A 343 -20.53 7.60 -22.00
N LEU A 344 -21.47 7.62 -21.06
CA LEU A 344 -22.84 8.03 -21.31
C LEU A 344 -22.88 9.48 -21.83
N ALA A 345 -22.10 10.37 -21.22
CA ALA A 345 -21.97 11.75 -21.66
C ALA A 345 -21.44 11.84 -23.10
N VAL A 346 -20.38 11.11 -23.45
CA VAL A 346 -19.83 11.06 -24.82
C VAL A 346 -20.87 10.55 -25.82
N VAL A 347 -21.64 9.51 -25.49
CA VAL A 347 -22.71 8.99 -26.35
C VAL A 347 -23.80 10.03 -26.54
N LEU A 348 -24.24 10.68 -25.46
CA LEU A 348 -25.26 11.71 -25.51
C LEU A 348 -24.79 12.93 -26.31
N TRP A 349 -23.51 13.30 -26.17
CA TRP A 349 -22.87 14.40 -26.89
C TRP A 349 -22.69 14.17 -28.39
N ARG A 350 -22.81 12.94 -28.87
CA ARG A 350 -22.85 12.63 -30.30
C ARG A 350 -24.24 12.79 -30.92
N ARG A 351 -25.30 12.78 -30.10
CA ARG A 351 -26.66 12.95 -30.60
C ARG A 351 -26.99 14.43 -30.79
N PRO A 352 -27.69 14.81 -31.88
CA PRO A 352 -28.21 16.16 -32.04
C PRO A 352 -29.30 16.41 -30.98
N ALA A 353 -28.98 17.18 -29.95
CA ALA A 353 -29.95 17.62 -28.96
C ALA A 353 -30.65 18.89 -29.47
N ARG A 354 -31.94 19.03 -29.15
CA ARG A 354 -32.69 20.26 -29.36
C ARG A 354 -32.80 20.96 -28.00
N ARG A 355 -32.37 22.23 -27.93
CA ARG A 355 -32.65 23.09 -26.78
C ARG A 355 -34.17 23.20 -26.60
N ASN A 356 -34.70 22.61 -25.53
CA ASN A 356 -36.08 22.75 -25.10
C ASN A 356 -36.12 23.41 -23.70
N PRO A 357 -37.21 24.12 -23.33
CA PRO A 357 -37.29 24.80 -22.04
C PRO A 357 -37.17 23.83 -20.86
N VAL A 358 -37.73 22.62 -20.97
CA VAL A 358 -37.60 21.57 -19.96
C VAL A 358 -36.14 21.13 -19.77
N GLY A 359 -35.39 20.96 -20.86
CA GLY A 359 -33.96 20.60 -20.80
C GLY A 359 -33.08 21.73 -20.30
N LEU A 360 -33.44 23.00 -20.57
CA LEU A 360 -32.78 24.16 -19.97
C LEU A 360 -33.00 24.22 -18.45
N ALA A 361 -34.23 23.99 -17.99
CA ALA A 361 -34.54 23.91 -16.56
C ALA A 361 -33.79 22.74 -15.89
N ALA A 362 -33.81 21.55 -16.50
CA ALA A 362 -33.08 20.39 -16.01
C ALA A 362 -31.56 20.63 -15.96
N ALA A 363 -30.98 21.24 -17.01
CA ALA A 363 -29.57 21.60 -17.04
C ALA A 363 -29.23 22.62 -15.95
N GLY A 364 -30.06 23.65 -15.74
CA GLY A 364 -29.87 24.63 -14.67
C GLY A 364 -29.85 23.99 -13.28
N ILE A 365 -30.80 23.09 -12.99
CA ILE A 365 -30.87 22.36 -11.72
C ILE A 365 -29.64 21.46 -11.54
N LEU A 366 -29.30 20.66 -12.55
CA LEU A 366 -28.14 19.75 -12.47
C LEU A 366 -26.82 20.52 -12.31
N LEU A 367 -26.62 21.61 -13.06
CA LEU A 367 -25.42 22.43 -12.90
C LEU A 367 -25.36 23.03 -11.49
N ALA A 368 -26.46 23.57 -10.97
CA ALA A 368 -26.50 24.16 -9.62
C ALA A 368 -26.16 23.16 -8.51
N MET A 369 -26.47 21.87 -8.70
CA MET A 369 -26.15 20.80 -7.75
C MET A 369 -24.67 20.36 -7.79
N ALA A 370 -23.92 20.71 -8.84
CA ALA A 370 -22.56 20.21 -9.05
C ALA A 370 -21.58 20.53 -7.91
N PRO A 371 -21.52 21.76 -7.34
CA PRO A 371 -20.57 22.08 -6.28
C PRO A 371 -20.82 21.28 -5.01
N ALA A 372 -22.07 21.11 -4.61
CA ALA A 372 -22.45 20.34 -3.43
C ALA A 372 -22.12 18.85 -3.60
N LEU A 373 -22.42 18.28 -4.77
CA LEU A 373 -22.08 16.89 -5.07
C LEU A 373 -20.56 16.66 -5.12
N ALA A 374 -19.79 17.59 -5.69
CA ALA A 374 -18.34 17.50 -5.73
C ALA A 374 -17.70 17.60 -4.33
N ALA A 375 -18.21 18.46 -3.46
CA ALA A 375 -17.76 18.57 -2.07
C ALA A 375 -18.09 17.30 -1.27
N LEU A 376 -19.30 16.77 -1.40
CA LEU A 376 -19.73 15.53 -0.74
C LEU A 376 -18.98 14.30 -1.27
N ALA A 377 -18.70 14.25 -2.56
CA ALA A 377 -17.85 13.20 -3.15
C ALA A 377 -16.42 13.30 -2.62
N ALA A 378 -15.86 14.51 -2.52
CA ALA A 378 -14.50 14.72 -2.02
C ALA A 378 -14.35 14.25 -0.57
N SER A 379 -15.27 14.60 0.32
CA SER A 379 -15.21 14.19 1.73
C SER A 379 -15.42 12.68 1.92
N ARG A 380 -16.34 12.06 1.17
CA ARG A 380 -16.60 10.62 1.28
C ARG A 380 -15.55 9.73 0.63
N LEU A 381 -14.90 10.21 -0.42
CA LEU A 381 -13.85 9.48 -1.14
C LEU A 381 -12.44 9.80 -0.61
N ALA A 382 -12.31 10.72 0.34
CA ALA A 382 -11.02 11.13 0.88
C ALA A 382 -10.28 9.90 1.44
N PRO A 383 -9.02 9.67 1.03
CA PRO A 383 -8.22 8.60 1.60
C PRO A 383 -7.93 8.89 3.09
N PRO A 384 -7.72 7.85 3.93
CA PRO A 384 -7.19 8.05 5.28
C PRO A 384 -5.87 8.83 5.24
N ALA A 385 -5.66 9.74 6.19
CA ALA A 385 -4.46 10.58 6.22
C ALA A 385 -3.18 9.77 6.44
N ASP A 386 -3.28 8.60 7.05
CA ASP A 386 -2.18 7.67 7.30
C ASP A 386 -1.65 7.01 6.00
N HIS A 387 -2.20 7.32 4.82
CA HIS A 387 -1.78 6.77 3.54
C HIS A 387 -1.06 7.82 2.70
N ASP A 388 0.23 8.01 2.99
CA ASP A 388 1.12 9.01 2.36
C ASP A 388 1.52 8.72 0.90
N SER A 389 0.84 7.80 0.21
CA SER A 389 1.18 7.52 -1.17
C SER A 389 0.71 8.64 -2.09
N ILE A 390 1.66 9.29 -2.78
CA ILE A 390 1.42 10.24 -3.87
C ILE A 390 0.42 9.66 -4.89
N PHE A 391 0.48 8.35 -5.15
CA PHE A 391 -0.43 7.68 -6.08
C PHE A 391 -1.87 7.56 -5.56
N THR A 392 -2.06 7.38 -4.24
CA THR A 392 -3.40 7.41 -3.61
C THR A 392 -4.04 8.77 -3.81
N TRP A 393 -3.27 9.82 -3.51
CA TRP A 393 -3.73 11.19 -3.62
C TRP A 393 -4.09 11.58 -5.06
N PHE A 394 -3.21 11.27 -6.04
CA PHE A 394 -3.51 11.50 -7.45
C PHE A 394 -4.66 10.63 -7.96
N GLY A 395 -4.76 9.37 -7.51
CA GLY A 395 -5.85 8.47 -7.89
C GLY A 395 -7.22 8.98 -7.44
N TRP A 396 -7.28 9.47 -6.20
CA TRP A 396 -8.47 10.12 -5.65
C TRP A 396 -8.84 11.40 -6.41
N GLN A 397 -7.88 12.29 -6.67
CA GLN A 397 -8.13 13.50 -7.45
C GLN A 397 -8.60 13.19 -8.87
N ALA A 398 -8.01 12.18 -9.52
CA ALA A 398 -8.42 11.74 -10.84
C ALA A 398 -9.87 11.22 -10.84
N ALA A 399 -10.27 10.44 -9.84
CA ALA A 399 -11.64 9.96 -9.69
C ALA A 399 -12.63 11.12 -9.51
N LEU A 400 -12.32 12.11 -8.66
CA LEU A 400 -13.13 13.30 -8.46
C LEU A 400 -13.23 14.16 -9.72
N ALA A 401 -12.11 14.40 -10.40
CA ALA A 401 -12.07 15.19 -11.63
C ALA A 401 -12.89 14.52 -12.73
N LEU A 402 -12.67 13.22 -12.99
CA LEU A 402 -13.41 12.47 -13.99
C LEU A 402 -14.91 12.41 -13.67
N GLY A 403 -15.27 12.22 -12.40
CA GLY A 403 -16.67 12.20 -11.95
C GLY A 403 -17.35 13.55 -12.15
N THR A 404 -16.68 14.64 -11.78
CA THR A 404 -17.20 16.00 -11.92
C THR A 404 -17.31 16.40 -13.40
N ILE A 405 -16.32 16.05 -14.23
CA ILE A 405 -16.37 16.26 -15.69
C ILE A 405 -17.54 15.50 -16.30
N ALA A 406 -17.69 14.21 -15.97
CA ALA A 406 -18.76 13.37 -16.47
C ALA A 406 -20.14 13.94 -16.11
N TYR A 407 -20.31 14.34 -14.85
CA TYR A 407 -21.54 14.96 -14.36
C TYR A 407 -21.85 16.26 -15.08
N LEU A 408 -20.89 17.18 -15.17
CA LEU A 408 -21.12 18.48 -15.82
C LEU A 408 -21.33 18.35 -17.33
N MET A 409 -20.67 17.40 -17.99
CA MET A 409 -20.94 17.07 -19.39
C MET A 409 -22.36 16.53 -19.57
N LEU A 410 -22.83 15.65 -18.68
CA LEU A 410 -24.20 15.14 -18.72
C LEU A 410 -25.22 16.28 -18.47
N ALA A 411 -24.98 17.11 -17.46
CA ALA A 411 -25.81 18.25 -17.09
C ALA A 411 -25.91 19.30 -18.21
N SER A 412 -24.82 19.53 -18.94
CA SER A 412 -24.77 20.50 -20.05
C SER A 412 -25.19 19.92 -21.40
N ALA A 413 -25.45 18.61 -21.51
CA ALA A 413 -25.85 17.98 -22.76
C ALA A 413 -27.14 18.58 -23.38
N PRO A 414 -28.20 18.94 -22.61
CA PRO A 414 -29.41 19.58 -23.12
C PRO A 414 -29.21 21.03 -23.60
N LEU A 415 -28.10 21.68 -23.24
CA LEU A 415 -27.80 23.05 -23.66
C LEU A 415 -27.40 23.13 -25.13
N ARG A 416 -27.19 21.99 -25.80
CA ARG A 416 -26.74 21.95 -27.19
C ARG A 416 -27.90 22.12 -28.16
N GLY A 417 -27.64 22.74 -29.30
CA GLY A 417 -28.63 22.92 -30.36
C GLY A 417 -28.01 23.44 -31.66
N GLY A 418 -28.75 23.37 -32.76
CA GLY A 418 -28.25 23.78 -34.09
C GLY A 418 -27.73 25.22 -34.15
N ALA A 419 -28.21 26.10 -33.27
CA ALA A 419 -27.75 27.48 -33.13
C ALA A 419 -26.28 27.62 -32.67
N GLU A 420 -25.66 26.56 -32.13
CA GLU A 420 -24.24 26.59 -31.72
C GLU A 420 -23.27 26.40 -32.87
N ALA A 421 -23.69 25.74 -33.96
CA ALA A 421 -22.86 25.57 -35.13
C ALA A 421 -22.48 26.92 -35.77
N THR A 422 -23.31 27.95 -35.56
CA THR A 422 -23.12 29.30 -36.09
C THR A 422 -22.80 30.35 -35.01
N ALA A 423 -22.81 29.96 -33.72
CA ALA A 423 -22.58 30.89 -32.62
C ALA A 423 -21.08 31.26 -32.49
N ARG A 424 -20.80 32.57 -32.42
CA ARG A 424 -19.46 33.14 -32.13
C ARG A 424 -19.34 33.69 -30.70
N GLY A 425 -20.22 33.28 -29.79
CA GLY A 425 -20.27 33.78 -28.42
C GLY A 425 -18.99 33.47 -27.63
N ARG A 426 -18.55 34.42 -26.77
CA ARG A 426 -17.38 34.30 -25.89
C ARG A 426 -17.69 33.61 -24.55
N TRP A 427 -18.94 33.19 -24.34
CA TRP A 427 -19.44 32.68 -23.06
C TRP A 427 -18.66 31.48 -22.51
N GLY A 428 -18.21 30.55 -23.36
CA GLY A 428 -17.35 29.44 -22.91
C GLY A 428 -16.00 29.89 -22.34
N TRP A 429 -15.39 30.94 -22.90
CA TRP A 429 -14.15 31.52 -22.36
C TRP A 429 -14.38 32.31 -21.08
N ILE A 430 -15.53 33.00 -20.99
CA ILE A 430 -15.96 33.69 -19.76
C ILE A 430 -16.14 32.68 -18.63
N ALA A 431 -16.77 31.52 -18.90
CA ALA A 431 -16.91 30.44 -17.92
C ALA A 431 -15.54 29.94 -17.41
N ILE A 432 -14.54 29.79 -18.29
CA ILE A 432 -13.17 29.42 -17.91
C ILE A 432 -12.56 30.47 -16.97
N ALA A 433 -12.61 31.74 -17.35
CA ALA A 433 -12.04 32.82 -16.54
C ALA A 433 -12.73 32.90 -15.16
N LEU A 434 -14.07 32.83 -15.12
CA LEU A 434 -14.84 32.82 -13.88
C LEU A 434 -14.52 31.60 -13.02
N ALA A 435 -14.35 30.41 -13.60
CA ALA A 435 -14.01 29.21 -12.85
C ALA A 435 -12.65 29.34 -12.15
N ILE A 436 -11.65 29.88 -12.86
CA ILE A 436 -10.32 30.13 -12.29
C ILE A 436 -10.40 31.15 -11.14
N VAL A 437 -11.12 32.26 -11.35
CA VAL A 437 -11.28 33.31 -10.33
C VAL A 437 -12.01 32.78 -9.09
N VAL A 438 -13.13 32.07 -9.27
CA VAL A 438 -13.89 31.47 -8.16
C VAL A 438 -13.03 30.44 -7.44
N GLY A 439 -12.30 29.58 -8.18
CA GLY A 439 -11.37 28.61 -7.60
C GLY A 439 -10.27 29.25 -6.76
N ALA A 440 -9.62 30.31 -7.27
CA ALA A 440 -8.60 31.07 -6.54
C ALA A 440 -9.16 31.75 -5.29
N LEU A 441 -10.37 32.33 -5.38
CA LEU A 441 -11.07 32.89 -4.23
C LEU A 441 -11.38 31.81 -3.18
N GLY A 442 -11.72 30.60 -3.62
CA GLY A 442 -11.96 29.46 -2.75
C GLY A 442 -10.73 29.04 -1.94
N ILE A 443 -9.52 29.20 -2.48
CA ILE A 443 -8.28 28.95 -1.73
C ILE A 443 -8.14 29.97 -0.59
N VAL A 444 -8.40 31.24 -0.87
CA VAL A 444 -8.27 32.33 0.11
C VAL A 444 -9.41 32.31 1.14
N ALA A 445 -10.62 31.95 0.72
CA ALA A 445 -11.81 31.93 1.57
C ALA A 445 -11.93 30.67 2.44
N TRP A 446 -11.05 29.68 2.26
CA TRP A 446 -11.09 28.44 3.03
C TRP A 446 -10.77 28.69 4.50
N GLN A 447 -11.55 28.12 5.39
CA GLN A 447 -11.41 28.23 6.84
C GLN A 447 -11.70 26.88 7.51
N PRO A 448 -10.88 26.44 8.48
CA PRO A 448 -11.09 25.17 9.16
C PRO A 448 -12.44 25.16 9.92
N GLY A 449 -13.20 24.06 9.82
CA GLY A 449 -14.45 23.86 10.56
C GLY A 449 -15.66 24.67 10.07
N ALA A 450 -15.53 25.51 9.04
CA ALA A 450 -16.66 26.26 8.49
C ALA A 450 -17.69 25.31 7.83
N ASN A 451 -18.89 25.19 8.44
CA ASN A 451 -20.06 24.46 7.92
C ASN A 451 -19.81 23.00 7.47
N GLY A 452 -18.81 22.33 8.06
CA GLY A 452 -18.47 20.92 7.77
C GLY A 452 -17.78 20.67 6.42
N HIS A 453 -17.55 21.69 5.59
CA HIS A 453 -16.88 21.57 4.29
C HIS A 453 -15.74 22.58 4.09
N GLY A 454 -15.42 23.41 5.08
CA GLY A 454 -14.26 24.30 5.06
C GLY A 454 -14.47 25.63 4.32
N TRP A 455 -15.68 25.92 3.82
CA TRP A 455 -16.01 27.19 3.16
C TRP A 455 -17.19 27.91 3.82
N PRO A 456 -17.17 29.26 3.84
CA PRO A 456 -18.33 30.06 4.22
C PRO A 456 -19.56 29.79 3.32
N THR A 457 -20.77 29.94 3.87
CA THR A 457 -22.02 29.71 3.12
C THR A 457 -22.18 30.61 1.90
N TRP A 458 -21.60 31.81 1.91
CA TRP A 458 -21.62 32.74 0.78
C TRP A 458 -20.75 32.29 -0.40
N TYR A 459 -19.76 31.41 -0.18
CA TYR A 459 -18.82 31.01 -1.23
C TYR A 459 -19.45 30.02 -2.22
N ILE A 460 -20.21 29.04 -1.72
CA ILE A 460 -20.87 28.01 -2.54
C ILE A 460 -21.69 28.60 -3.71
N PRO A 461 -22.56 29.61 -3.51
CA PRO A 461 -23.34 30.18 -4.62
C PRO A 461 -22.50 30.91 -5.68
N LEU A 462 -21.24 31.27 -5.42
CA LEU A 462 -20.38 31.88 -6.44
C LEU A 462 -20.07 30.95 -7.61
N TRP A 463 -20.14 29.63 -7.40
CA TRP A 463 -20.00 28.65 -8.48
C TRP A 463 -21.12 28.73 -9.52
N LEU A 464 -22.25 29.37 -9.20
CA LEU A 464 -23.31 29.64 -10.18
C LEU A 464 -22.85 30.60 -11.28
N LEU A 465 -21.79 31.39 -11.07
CA LEU A 465 -21.26 32.30 -12.08
C LEU A 465 -20.62 31.56 -13.27
N PRO A 466 -19.58 30.71 -13.08
CA PRO A 466 -19.01 29.95 -14.20
C PRO A 466 -20.01 28.94 -14.78
N LEU A 467 -20.87 28.33 -13.96
CA LEU A 467 -21.88 27.40 -14.42
C LEU A 467 -22.99 28.08 -15.23
N GLY A 468 -23.44 29.26 -14.80
CA GLY A 468 -24.41 30.09 -15.51
C GLY A 468 -23.88 30.60 -16.83
N ALA A 469 -22.58 30.92 -16.91
CA ALA A 469 -21.91 31.30 -18.16
C ALA A 469 -21.87 30.16 -19.21
N LEU A 470 -22.16 28.91 -18.84
CA LEU A 470 -22.31 27.79 -19.79
C LEU A 470 -23.71 27.71 -20.44
N LEU A 471 -24.72 28.38 -19.86
CA LEU A 471 -26.12 28.35 -20.32
C LEU A 471 -26.36 29.03 -21.67
N PRO A 472 -25.71 30.17 -22.03
CA PRO A 472 -25.91 30.81 -23.32
C PRO A 472 -25.39 29.97 -24.51
N THR A 473 -25.73 30.37 -25.73
CA THR A 473 -25.11 29.83 -26.95
C THR A 473 -23.64 30.25 -27.02
N THR A 474 -22.75 29.31 -27.29
CA THR A 474 -21.30 29.54 -27.39
C THR A 474 -20.74 28.69 -28.52
N SER A 475 -19.49 28.93 -28.92
CA SER A 475 -18.86 28.16 -29.98
C SER A 475 -18.75 26.66 -29.62
N PRO A 476 -18.78 25.75 -30.63
CA PRO A 476 -18.77 24.30 -30.41
C PRO A 476 -17.54 23.80 -29.65
N ALA A 477 -16.39 24.48 -29.81
CA ALA A 477 -15.15 24.14 -29.12
C ALA A 477 -15.05 24.74 -27.71
N ALA A 478 -15.62 25.92 -27.47
CA ALA A 478 -15.47 26.62 -26.19
C ALA A 478 -16.31 26.00 -25.06
N ARG A 479 -17.49 25.42 -25.36
CA ARG A 479 -18.29 24.76 -24.31
C ARG A 479 -17.58 23.58 -23.65
N PRO A 480 -17.10 22.56 -24.39
CA PRO A 480 -16.47 21.41 -23.74
C PRO A 480 -15.23 21.83 -22.94
N LEU A 481 -14.44 22.80 -23.43
CA LEU A 481 -13.31 23.37 -22.69
C LEU A 481 -13.75 24.07 -21.40
N GLY A 482 -14.83 24.87 -21.46
CA GLY A 482 -15.39 25.52 -20.27
C GLY A 482 -15.93 24.54 -19.24
N VAL A 483 -16.63 23.50 -19.68
CA VAL A 483 -17.11 22.41 -18.82
C VAL A 483 -15.94 21.69 -18.16
N MET A 484 -14.95 21.25 -18.95
CA MET A 484 -13.77 20.54 -18.43
C MET A 484 -13.00 21.39 -17.42
N THR A 485 -12.76 22.67 -17.74
CA THR A 485 -12.01 23.55 -16.84
C THR A 485 -12.77 23.81 -15.55
N THR A 486 -14.07 24.12 -15.63
CA THR A 486 -14.92 24.33 -14.44
C THR A 486 -14.94 23.09 -13.56
N ALA A 487 -15.10 21.91 -14.17
CA ALA A 487 -15.09 20.64 -13.47
C ALA A 487 -13.76 20.34 -12.77
N SER A 488 -12.65 20.55 -13.47
CA SER A 488 -11.31 20.31 -12.95
C SER A 488 -10.95 21.25 -11.82
N VAL A 489 -11.26 22.55 -11.94
CA VAL A 489 -11.00 23.53 -10.87
C VAL A 489 -11.87 23.22 -9.65
N LEU A 490 -13.15 22.89 -9.84
CA LEU A 490 -14.04 22.49 -8.75
C LEU A 490 -13.54 21.25 -8.03
N ALA A 491 -13.21 20.18 -8.76
CA ALA A 491 -12.71 18.93 -8.20
C ALA A 491 -11.36 19.11 -7.48
N ALA A 492 -10.45 19.90 -8.05
CA ALA A 492 -9.16 20.19 -7.44
C ALA A 492 -9.34 20.96 -6.12
N LEU A 493 -10.22 21.96 -6.11
CA LEU A 493 -10.48 22.75 -4.91
C LEU A 493 -11.17 21.91 -3.82
N THR A 494 -12.17 21.10 -4.15
CA THR A 494 -12.86 20.25 -3.16
C THR A 494 -11.95 19.16 -2.60
N ALA A 495 -11.10 18.57 -3.44
CA ALA A 495 -10.07 17.62 -3.00
C ALA A 495 -9.04 18.31 -2.08
N TRP A 496 -8.52 19.47 -2.46
CA TRP A 496 -7.60 20.21 -1.61
C TRP A 496 -8.22 20.56 -0.24
N GLY A 497 -9.45 21.07 -0.22
CA GLY A 497 -10.14 21.43 1.02
C GLY A 497 -10.43 20.24 1.92
N ALA A 498 -10.87 19.11 1.37
CA ALA A 498 -11.09 17.88 2.14
C ALA A 498 -9.78 17.33 2.76
N SER A 499 -8.67 17.44 2.03
CA SER A 499 -7.36 17.03 2.54
C SER A 499 -6.87 17.94 3.68
N LEU A 500 -7.09 19.26 3.58
CA LEU A 500 -6.74 20.18 4.66
C LEU A 500 -7.60 19.96 5.91
N ASP A 501 -8.90 19.74 5.74
CA ASP A 501 -9.82 19.50 6.85
C ASP A 501 -9.43 18.26 7.66
N GLN A 502 -9.04 17.18 6.99
CA GLN A 502 -8.55 15.96 7.62
C GLN A 502 -7.24 16.18 8.39
N ARG A 503 -6.27 16.89 7.78
CA ARG A 503 -4.99 17.20 8.44
C ARG A 503 -5.17 18.12 9.65
N MET A 504 -6.08 19.09 9.57
CA MET A 504 -6.39 19.97 10.69
C MET A 504 -7.12 19.23 11.81
N THR A 505 -8.00 18.28 11.48
CA THR A 505 -8.65 17.41 12.47
C THR A 505 -7.61 16.61 13.24
N LEU A 506 -6.67 15.96 12.54
CA LEU A 506 -5.59 15.21 13.17
C LEU A 506 -4.65 16.10 13.99
N ALA A 507 -4.25 17.25 13.46
CA ALA A 507 -3.44 18.20 14.21
C ALA A 507 -4.15 18.70 15.49
N THR A 508 -5.47 18.87 15.44
CA THR A 508 -6.27 19.27 16.61
C THR A 508 -6.34 18.13 17.64
N GLU A 509 -6.52 16.89 17.19
CA GLU A 509 -6.48 15.70 18.04
C GLU A 509 -5.10 15.50 18.68
N ASP A 510 -4.02 15.71 17.92
CA ASP A 510 -2.64 15.60 18.40
C ASP A 510 -2.28 16.72 19.37
N LEU A 511 -2.70 17.97 19.11
CA LEU A 511 -2.54 19.08 20.05
C LEU A 511 -3.32 18.84 21.35
N ALA A 512 -4.55 18.33 21.25
CA ALA A 512 -5.35 17.96 22.40
C ALA A 512 -4.68 16.86 23.23
N ARG A 513 -4.04 15.88 22.57
CA ARG A 513 -3.28 14.80 23.21
C ARG A 513 -1.98 15.31 23.85
N ALA A 514 -1.24 16.17 23.17
CA ALA A 514 0.03 16.72 23.67
C ALA A 514 -0.16 17.68 24.85
N GLY A 515 -1.31 18.37 24.93
CA GLY A 515 -1.67 19.25 26.04
C GLY A 515 -2.25 18.54 27.26
N ALA A 516 -2.58 17.24 27.17
CA ALA A 516 -3.20 16.50 28.26
C ALA A 516 -2.17 16.10 29.33
N PRO A 517 -2.45 16.30 30.64
CA PRO A 517 -1.54 15.93 31.71
C PRO A 517 -1.29 14.41 31.81
N THR A 518 -2.26 13.61 31.39
CA THR A 518 -2.27 12.14 31.32
C THR A 518 -3.13 11.75 30.10
N ASP A 519 -2.65 10.83 29.26
CA ASP A 519 -3.48 10.25 28.20
C ASP A 519 -4.44 9.25 28.86
N SER A 520 -5.74 9.56 28.88
CA SER A 520 -6.74 8.72 29.56
C SER A 520 -6.88 7.34 28.92
N VAL A 521 -6.62 7.23 27.61
CA VAL A 521 -6.71 5.96 26.88
C VAL A 521 -5.53 5.07 27.25
N VAL A 522 -4.31 5.63 27.26
CA VAL A 522 -3.10 4.90 27.68
C VAL A 522 -3.15 4.56 29.17
N SER A 523 -3.61 5.48 30.02
CA SER A 523 -3.76 5.25 31.46
C SER A 523 -4.74 4.11 31.74
N GLY A 524 -5.89 4.09 31.05
CA GLY A 524 -6.86 3.00 31.16
C GLY A 524 -6.28 1.66 30.71
N ALA A 525 -5.59 1.64 29.57
CA ALA A 525 -4.93 0.43 29.07
C ALA A 525 -3.82 -0.08 30.00
N LEU A 526 -3.04 0.81 30.60
CA LEU A 526 -2.03 0.46 31.61
C LEU A 526 -2.65 -0.11 32.89
N MET A 527 -3.80 0.41 33.34
CA MET A 527 -4.51 -0.15 34.50
C MET A 527 -5.01 -1.56 34.21
N THR A 528 -5.67 -1.77 33.07
CA THR A 528 -6.15 -3.09 32.65
C THR A 528 -5.00 -4.09 32.51
N LEU A 529 -3.86 -3.66 31.94
CA LEU A 529 -2.65 -4.48 31.87
C LEU A 529 -2.15 -4.83 33.29
N GLY A 530 -2.11 -3.87 34.21
CA GLY A 530 -1.67 -4.11 35.58
C GLY A 530 -2.56 -5.07 36.37
N GLU A 531 -3.86 -5.08 36.10
CA GLU A 531 -4.81 -6.06 36.64
C GLU A 531 -4.55 -7.44 36.07
N ALA A 532 -4.44 -7.57 34.74
CA ALA A 532 -4.16 -8.83 34.08
C ALA A 532 -2.83 -9.45 34.53
N ILE A 533 -1.77 -8.65 34.67
CA ILE A 533 -0.46 -9.13 35.17
C ILE A 533 -0.57 -9.69 36.59
N ARG A 534 -1.39 -9.05 37.43
CA ARG A 534 -1.60 -9.49 38.82
C ARG A 534 -2.39 -10.79 38.87
N ASP A 535 -3.44 -10.90 38.07
CA ASP A 535 -4.32 -12.07 38.03
C ASP A 535 -3.59 -13.31 37.47
N GLU A 536 -2.74 -13.12 36.45
CA GLU A 536 -1.94 -14.19 35.84
C GLU A 536 -0.66 -14.52 36.63
N GLY A 537 -0.24 -13.63 37.55
CA GLY A 537 1.01 -13.80 38.31
C GLY A 537 2.25 -13.74 37.42
N ALA A 538 2.24 -12.89 36.40
CA ALA A 538 3.28 -12.80 35.37
C ALA A 538 4.59 -12.19 35.90
N THR A 539 5.37 -13.00 36.62
CA THR A 539 6.66 -12.65 37.25
C THR A 539 7.87 -12.84 36.34
N ARG A 540 7.65 -13.27 35.09
CA ARG A 540 8.68 -13.53 34.07
C ARG A 540 8.32 -12.80 32.78
N LEU A 541 9.34 -12.40 32.02
CA LEU A 541 9.17 -11.63 30.79
C LEU A 541 8.28 -12.31 29.74
N PRO A 542 8.31 -13.64 29.52
CA PRO A 542 7.42 -14.28 28.54
C PRO A 542 5.94 -14.17 28.92
N ALA A 543 5.62 -14.36 30.20
CA ALA A 543 4.26 -14.22 30.70
C ALA A 543 3.83 -12.75 30.64
N LEU A 544 4.67 -11.83 31.12
CA LEU A 544 4.42 -10.38 31.10
C LEU A 544 4.17 -9.87 29.67
N TYR A 545 4.92 -10.41 28.72
CA TYR A 545 4.77 -10.08 27.32
C TYR A 545 3.48 -10.65 26.72
N ALA A 546 3.09 -11.88 27.04
CA ALA A 546 1.82 -12.45 26.61
C ALA A 546 0.65 -11.61 27.14
N THR A 547 0.68 -11.26 28.44
CA THR A 547 -0.32 -10.38 29.05
C THR A 547 -0.35 -9.00 28.40
N TRP A 548 0.81 -8.43 28.01
CA TRP A 548 0.86 -7.18 27.25
C TRP A 548 0.28 -7.32 25.85
N HIS A 549 0.61 -8.39 25.14
CA HIS A 549 0.14 -8.65 23.77
C HIS A 549 -1.39 -8.77 23.70
N ASP A 550 -1.99 -9.41 24.71
CA ASP A 550 -3.44 -9.57 24.82
C ASP A 550 -4.13 -8.33 25.45
N SER A 551 -3.37 -7.29 25.80
CA SER A 551 -3.88 -6.08 26.42
C SER A 551 -4.31 -5.01 25.40
N PRO A 552 -5.22 -4.09 25.79
CA PRO A 552 -5.55 -2.92 24.97
C PRO A 552 -4.34 -2.05 24.62
N LEU A 553 -3.24 -2.15 25.39
CA LEU A 553 -2.01 -1.39 25.15
C LEU A 553 -1.33 -1.82 23.84
N PHE A 554 -1.41 -3.10 23.48
CA PHE A 554 -0.91 -3.63 22.21
C PHE A 554 -1.75 -3.13 21.03
N GLU A 555 -3.08 -3.16 21.16
CA GLU A 555 -4.00 -2.67 20.12
C GLU A 555 -3.82 -1.17 19.84
N ILE A 556 -3.54 -0.39 20.89
CA ILE A 556 -3.22 1.03 20.77
C ILE A 556 -1.88 1.22 20.04
N GLY A 557 -0.99 0.24 20.00
CA GLY A 557 0.31 0.36 19.32
C GLY A 557 1.15 1.51 19.89
N ALA A 558 1.12 1.68 21.22
CA ALA A 558 1.94 2.67 21.89
C ALA A 558 3.38 2.16 22.06
N PRO A 559 4.42 2.99 21.82
CA PRO A 559 5.81 2.64 22.10
C PRO A 559 5.95 2.15 23.54
N THR A 560 6.33 0.88 23.74
CA THR A 560 6.30 0.25 25.07
C THR A 560 7.66 -0.37 25.42
N GLN A 561 8.01 -0.35 26.70
CA GLN A 561 9.14 -1.11 27.26
C GLN A 561 8.66 -1.84 28.51
N LEU A 562 8.92 -3.14 28.56
CA LEU A 562 8.57 -4.01 29.68
C LEU A 562 9.85 -4.42 30.41
N ALA A 563 9.84 -4.36 31.73
CA ALA A 563 10.95 -4.83 32.54
C ALA A 563 10.47 -5.52 33.82
N VAL A 564 11.18 -6.57 34.20
CA VAL A 564 11.02 -7.33 35.43
C VAL A 564 12.25 -7.04 36.31
N TRP A 565 11.96 -6.63 37.53
CA TRP A 565 12.93 -6.22 38.53
C TRP A 565 12.87 -7.17 39.72
N ARG A 566 14.01 -7.38 40.36
CA ARG A 566 14.07 -7.91 41.72
C ARG A 566 14.80 -6.91 42.59
N ASP A 567 14.14 -6.50 43.67
CA ASP A 567 14.50 -5.32 44.45
C ASP A 567 14.61 -4.08 43.54
N SER A 568 15.83 -3.67 43.22
CA SER A 568 16.16 -2.53 42.34
C SER A 568 16.97 -2.94 41.10
N THR A 569 17.19 -4.24 40.89
CA THR A 569 17.99 -4.77 39.78
C THR A 569 17.09 -5.33 38.69
N VAL A 570 17.31 -4.93 37.43
CA VAL A 570 16.62 -5.51 36.27
C VAL A 570 17.11 -6.94 36.05
N ILE A 571 16.18 -7.90 36.01
CA ILE A 571 16.49 -9.30 35.69
C ILE A 571 16.21 -9.57 34.22
N GLU A 572 15.05 -9.13 33.72
CA GLU A 572 14.60 -9.40 32.37
C GLU A 572 13.94 -8.14 31.81
N TRP A 573 14.19 -7.80 30.55
CA TRP A 573 13.54 -6.67 29.90
C TRP A 573 13.41 -6.86 28.40
N VAL A 574 12.44 -6.16 27.82
CA VAL A 574 12.30 -6.01 26.37
C VAL A 574 11.90 -4.57 26.05
N ALA A 575 12.70 -3.90 25.24
CA ALA A 575 12.27 -2.69 24.56
C ALA A 575 11.50 -3.11 23.31
N LEU A 576 10.21 -2.81 23.30
CA LEU A 576 9.35 -3.04 22.16
C LEU A 576 9.44 -1.84 21.20
N ASP A 577 9.95 -0.71 21.68
CA ASP A 577 10.25 0.49 20.89
C ASP A 577 11.38 1.33 21.53
N SER A 578 11.91 2.31 20.80
CA SER A 578 12.88 3.28 21.30
C SER A 578 12.19 4.35 22.16
N LEU A 579 12.55 4.41 23.44
CA LEU A 579 11.98 5.35 24.42
C LEU A 579 13.08 6.25 25.01
N SER A 580 12.72 7.50 25.28
CA SER A 580 13.69 8.51 25.76
C SER A 580 13.90 8.49 27.28
N ALA A 581 13.16 7.67 28.02
CA ALA A 581 13.34 7.52 29.46
C ALA A 581 14.62 6.72 29.77
N SER A 582 15.38 7.17 30.76
CA SER A 582 16.61 6.49 31.16
C SER A 582 16.34 5.36 32.16
N TRP A 583 17.22 4.36 32.19
CA TRP A 583 17.19 3.32 33.24
C TRP A 583 17.27 3.92 34.65
N ASN A 584 17.99 5.03 34.83
CA ASN A 584 18.07 5.72 36.11
C ASN A 584 16.70 6.25 36.58
N ASP A 585 15.85 6.73 35.66
CA ASP A 585 14.50 7.19 35.99
C ASP A 585 13.61 6.01 36.44
N LEU A 586 13.71 4.86 35.77
CA LEU A 586 12.96 3.65 36.14
C LEU A 586 13.48 3.05 37.46
N THR A 587 14.79 3.01 37.66
CA THR A 587 15.39 2.54 38.92
C THR A 587 14.95 3.41 40.09
N ALA A 588 14.88 4.73 39.93
CA ALA A 588 14.37 5.63 40.98
C ALA A 588 12.90 5.30 41.32
N LEU A 589 12.05 5.11 40.30
CA LEU A 589 10.64 4.78 40.48
C LEU A 589 10.40 3.42 41.16
N VAL A 590 11.26 2.43 40.87
CA VAL A 590 11.22 1.08 41.48
C VAL A 590 11.86 1.07 42.87
N THR A 591 12.89 1.88 43.13
CA THR A 591 13.49 1.99 44.48
C THR A 591 12.51 2.66 45.45
N GLU A 592 11.73 3.63 44.96
CA GLU A 592 10.61 4.23 45.68
C GLU A 592 9.31 3.41 45.54
N ALA A 593 9.37 2.14 45.12
CA ALA A 593 8.19 1.37 44.76
C ALA A 593 7.17 1.32 45.92
N PRO A 594 5.93 1.76 45.68
CA PRO A 594 4.85 1.64 46.65
C PRO A 594 4.43 0.18 46.82
N ARG A 595 3.67 -0.10 47.89
CA ARG A 595 3.07 -1.43 48.15
C ARG A 595 1.91 -1.78 47.19
N THR A 596 1.47 -0.85 46.35
CA THR A 596 0.33 -0.99 45.44
C THR A 596 0.69 -0.47 44.05
N ALA A 597 0.00 -0.97 43.01
CA ALA A 597 0.22 -0.50 41.64
C ALA A 597 0.00 1.01 41.50
N ARG A 598 0.88 1.70 40.76
CA ARG A 598 0.73 3.12 40.44
C ARG A 598 1.12 3.41 38.99
N ILE A 599 0.50 4.44 38.42
CA ILE A 599 0.91 5.01 37.14
C ILE A 599 1.58 6.36 37.44
N GLU A 600 2.82 6.52 37.01
CA GLU A 600 3.61 7.73 37.15
C GLU A 600 3.86 8.37 35.80
N THR A 601 3.96 9.70 35.75
CA THR A 601 4.23 10.43 34.51
C THR A 601 5.63 11.01 34.52
N LEU A 602 6.45 10.61 33.55
CA LEU A 602 7.80 11.11 33.36
C LEU A 602 7.83 12.19 32.26
N ALA A 603 8.26 13.39 32.60
CA ALA A 603 8.50 14.46 31.65
C ALA A 603 9.93 14.37 31.09
N ARG A 604 10.13 13.60 30.01
CA ARG A 604 11.42 13.44 29.33
C ARG A 604 11.23 13.56 27.81
N GLY A 605 12.08 14.37 27.15
CA GLY A 605 12.05 14.56 25.70
C GLY A 605 10.85 15.35 25.17
N VAL A 606 10.44 15.07 23.93
CA VAL A 606 9.28 15.67 23.26
C VAL A 606 8.04 14.82 23.58
N GLY A 607 7.45 15.03 24.76
CA GLY A 607 6.22 14.37 25.21
C GLY A 607 6.30 13.80 26.62
N ARG A 608 5.17 13.37 27.17
CA ARG A 608 5.08 12.77 28.51
C ARG A 608 5.02 11.25 28.39
N HIS A 609 5.88 10.56 29.11
CA HIS A 609 5.89 9.10 29.21
C HIS A 609 5.06 8.69 30.42
N GLN A 610 4.36 7.55 30.34
CA GLN A 610 3.62 6.98 31.46
C GLN A 610 4.26 5.65 31.85
N VAL A 611 4.49 5.45 33.15
CA VAL A 611 5.08 4.23 33.70
C VAL A 611 4.10 3.60 34.66
N LEU A 612 3.65 2.39 34.36
CA LEU A 612 3.04 1.53 35.36
C LEU A 612 4.15 0.90 36.19
N VAL A 613 4.12 1.10 37.51
CA VAL A 613 4.96 0.38 38.48
C VAL A 613 4.05 -0.56 39.27
N LEU A 614 4.28 -1.87 39.11
CA LEU A 614 3.45 -2.92 39.68
C LEU A 614 4.30 -3.82 40.59
N PRO A 615 4.18 -3.70 41.91
CA PRO A 615 4.80 -4.66 42.82
C PRO A 615 4.06 -6.01 42.75
N LEU A 616 4.81 -7.11 42.61
CA LEU A 616 4.33 -8.49 42.67
C LEU A 616 4.86 -9.19 43.94
N ALA A 617 4.42 -10.42 44.18
CA ALA A 617 4.89 -11.21 45.32
C ALA A 617 6.37 -11.61 45.19
N GLY A 618 7.10 -11.63 46.31
CA GLY A 618 8.49 -12.08 46.39
C GLY A 618 9.45 -11.12 45.68
N ASP A 619 9.74 -9.98 46.30
CA ASP A 619 10.73 -8.95 45.93
C ASP A 619 10.74 -8.53 44.45
N THR A 620 9.69 -8.84 43.70
CA THR A 620 9.63 -8.70 42.24
C THR A 620 8.75 -7.52 41.89
N THR A 621 9.26 -6.61 41.07
CA THR A 621 8.50 -5.46 40.55
C THR A 621 8.46 -5.52 39.04
N VAL A 622 7.31 -5.21 38.45
CA VAL A 622 7.16 -5.09 37.01
C VAL A 622 6.97 -3.62 36.65
N THR A 623 7.62 -3.18 35.58
CA THR A 623 7.38 -1.86 34.99
C THR A 623 6.96 -1.98 33.54
N ALA A 624 5.90 -1.26 33.16
CA ALA A 624 5.54 -1.01 31.77
C ALA A 624 5.65 0.49 31.50
N LEU A 625 6.68 0.88 30.76
CA LEU A 625 6.92 2.25 30.32
C LEU A 625 6.31 2.44 28.94
N VAL A 626 5.54 3.52 28.76
CA VAL A 626 4.89 3.87 27.50
C VAL A 626 5.28 5.29 27.10
N GLY A 627 5.74 5.43 25.86
CA GLY A 627 6.11 6.71 25.27
C GLY A 627 4.94 7.42 24.58
N PRO A 628 5.09 8.72 24.27
CA PRO A 628 4.16 9.43 23.41
C PRO A 628 4.12 8.76 22.02
N ARG A 629 2.93 8.64 21.43
CA ARG A 629 2.78 8.16 20.06
C ARG A 629 3.32 9.25 19.13
N THR A 630 4.56 9.11 18.68
CA THR A 630 5.02 9.83 17.50
C THR A 630 4.62 9.02 16.28
N ARG A 631 3.63 9.51 15.53
CA ARG A 631 3.46 9.13 14.13
C ARG A 631 4.11 10.18 13.26
#